data_AF-A0A5J4NMK3-F1
#
_entry.id   AF-A0A5J4NMK3-F1
#
_cell.length_a   1.000
_cell.length_b   1.000
_cell.length_c   1.000
_cell.angle_alpha   90.00
_cell.angle_beta   90.00
_cell.angle_gamma   90.00
#
_symmetry.space_group_name_H-M   'P 1'
#
loop_
_entity.id
_entity.type
_entity.pdbx_description
1 polymer ?
#
loop_
_entity_poly.entity_id
_entity_poly.type
_entity_poly.pdbx_seq_one_letter_code
_entity_poly.pdbx_strand_id
1 'polypeptide(L)'
;MPPYKQEMPPPGGFSPINVLGKVRKRPINGFLTIAGLYACTFVGLNYQSWLKNKLAERDREEEEVRIALSPFIFAEQERMYLKQIRRNRDYEKELMTDVPGWKVGHWHDVPVYHNPRGLWCDPNVDEFYAHTTDRIRKSRVGV
;
A
#
# COMPACT_ATOMS: atom_id res chain seq x y z
N MET A 1 -82.12 55.63 -25.88
CA MET A 1 -81.15 54.55 -25.64
C MET A 1 -80.04 55.13 -24.77
N PRO A 2 -79.55 54.43 -23.74
CA PRO A 2 -78.46 54.96 -22.91
C PRO A 2 -77.24 55.28 -23.78
N PRO A 3 -76.47 56.34 -23.48
CA PRO A 3 -75.42 56.87 -24.37
C PRO A 3 -74.12 56.04 -24.39
N TYR A 4 -74.10 54.83 -23.81
CA TYR A 4 -72.91 53.97 -23.80
C TYR A 4 -73.17 52.69 -24.60
N LYS A 5 -72.21 52.33 -25.45
CA LYS A 5 -72.19 51.06 -26.16
C LYS A 5 -71.54 50.02 -25.25
N GLN A 6 -72.33 49.07 -24.76
CA GLN A 6 -71.82 47.98 -23.95
C GLN A 6 -71.11 46.97 -24.87
N GLU A 7 -69.86 46.66 -24.56
CA GLU A 7 -69.15 45.56 -25.21
C GLU A 7 -69.81 44.23 -24.80
N MET A 8 -70.21 43.45 -25.80
CA MET A 8 -70.88 42.17 -25.61
C MET A 8 -70.10 41.08 -26.37
N PRO A 9 -70.09 39.83 -25.87
CA PRO A 9 -69.51 38.73 -26.62
C PRO A 9 -70.25 38.57 -27.97
N PRO A 10 -69.57 38.09 -29.01
CA PRO A 10 -70.20 37.87 -30.31
C PRO A 10 -71.40 36.91 -30.17
N PRO A 11 -72.44 37.06 -31.00
CA PRO A 11 -73.59 36.17 -30.99
C PRO A 11 -73.12 34.73 -31.29
N GLY A 12 -73.12 33.86 -30.28
CA GLY A 12 -72.57 32.49 -30.33
C GLY A 12 -71.45 32.19 -29.34
N GLY A 13 -70.90 33.20 -28.63
CA GLY A 13 -69.85 33.02 -27.62
C GLY A 13 -68.43 32.88 -28.19
N PHE A 14 -67.42 32.85 -27.29
CA PHE A 14 -66.02 32.63 -27.67
C PHE A 14 -65.71 31.14 -27.87
N SER A 15 -64.66 30.83 -28.63
CA SER A 15 -64.19 29.46 -28.77
C SER A 15 -63.73 28.88 -27.42
N PRO A 16 -63.90 27.57 -27.19
CA PRO A 16 -63.50 26.96 -25.95
C PRO A 16 -61.98 27.07 -25.78
N ILE A 17 -61.56 27.74 -24.70
CA ILE A 17 -60.15 27.83 -24.31
C ILE A 17 -59.78 26.51 -23.64
N ASN A 18 -58.76 25.84 -24.17
CA ASN A 18 -58.21 24.64 -23.53
C ASN A 18 -57.42 25.06 -22.28
N VAL A 19 -58.10 25.12 -21.14
CA VAL A 19 -57.49 25.41 -19.83
C VAL A 19 -56.68 24.26 -19.26
N LEU A 20 -56.79 23.05 -19.84
CA LEU A 20 -56.07 21.87 -19.40
C LEU A 20 -54.62 21.89 -19.90
N GLY A 21 -53.67 21.75 -18.97
CA GLY A 21 -52.26 21.61 -19.29
C GLY A 21 -51.97 20.30 -20.04
N LYS A 22 -51.55 20.41 -21.31
CA LYS A 22 -51.08 19.25 -22.09
C LYS A 22 -49.65 18.90 -21.70
N VAL A 23 -49.47 17.94 -20.81
CA VAL A 23 -48.14 17.42 -20.46
C VAL A 23 -47.73 16.35 -21.49
N ARG A 24 -46.61 16.56 -22.18
CA ARG A 24 -46.02 15.55 -23.06
C ARG A 24 -45.48 14.40 -22.20
N LYS A 25 -46.07 13.21 -22.31
CA LYS A 25 -45.54 12.01 -21.66
C LYS A 25 -44.16 11.69 -22.25
N ARG A 26 -43.14 11.58 -21.40
CA ARG A 26 -41.79 11.15 -21.83
C ARG A 26 -41.86 9.69 -22.28
N PRO A 27 -41.17 9.28 -23.36
CA PRO A 27 -41.28 7.90 -23.90
C PRO A 27 -40.43 6.88 -23.12
N ILE A 28 -39.85 7.28 -21.99
CA ILE A 28 -38.88 6.45 -21.28
C ILE A 28 -39.62 5.43 -20.42
N ASN A 29 -39.53 4.16 -20.81
CA ASN A 29 -40.08 3.05 -20.04
C ASN A 29 -39.17 2.78 -18.81
N GLY A 30 -39.73 2.87 -17.60
CA GLY A 30 -38.99 2.68 -16.35
C GLY A 30 -38.35 1.29 -16.21
N PHE A 31 -38.99 0.25 -16.76
CA PHE A 31 -38.39 -1.08 -16.77
C PHE A 31 -37.15 -1.15 -17.67
N LEU A 32 -37.17 -0.42 -18.79
CA LEU A 32 -36.04 -0.38 -19.71
C LEU A 32 -34.84 0.36 -19.09
N THR A 33 -35.09 1.43 -18.33
CA THR A 33 -34.03 2.15 -17.62
C THR A 33 -33.40 1.32 -16.51
N ILE A 34 -34.22 0.57 -15.76
CA ILE A 34 -33.74 -0.32 -14.72
C ILE A 34 -32.94 -1.48 -15.34
N ALA A 35 -33.44 -2.10 -16.40
CA ALA A 35 -32.72 -3.14 -17.13
C ALA A 35 -31.39 -2.64 -17.70
N GLY A 36 -31.37 -1.43 -18.27
CA GLY A 36 -30.15 -0.79 -18.77
C GLY A 36 -29.13 -0.54 -17.66
N LEU A 37 -29.58 -0.08 -16.48
CA LEU A 37 -28.70 0.11 -15.32
C LEU A 37 -28.06 -1.22 -14.90
N TYR A 38 -28.86 -2.28 -14.71
CA TYR A 38 -28.33 -3.59 -14.33
C TYR A 38 -27.37 -4.17 -15.37
N ALA A 39 -27.67 -4.02 -16.66
CA ALA A 39 -26.78 -4.46 -17.73
C ALA A 39 -25.44 -3.71 -17.69
N CYS A 40 -25.47 -2.37 -17.55
CA CYS A 40 -24.25 -1.57 -17.41
C CYS A 40 -23.44 -1.96 -16.17
N THR A 41 -24.09 -2.15 -15.02
CA THR A 41 -23.41 -2.58 -13.79
C THR A 41 -22.81 -3.97 -13.94
N PHE A 42 -23.53 -4.91 -14.54
CA PHE A 42 -23.02 -6.27 -14.79
C PHE A 42 -21.77 -6.24 -15.67
N VAL A 43 -21.78 -5.51 -16.78
CA VAL A 43 -20.61 -5.35 -17.65
C VAL A 43 -19.46 -4.67 -16.91
N GLY A 44 -19.76 -3.61 -16.15
CA GLY A 44 -18.76 -2.89 -15.36
C GLY A 44 -18.05 -3.77 -14.32
N LEU A 45 -18.80 -4.60 -13.60
CA LEU A 45 -18.23 -5.53 -12.61
C LEU A 45 -17.34 -6.60 -13.26
N ASN A 46 -17.77 -7.16 -14.39
CA ASN A 46 -16.96 -8.13 -15.13
C ASN A 46 -15.67 -7.49 -15.66
N TYR A 47 -15.76 -6.28 -16.21
CA TYR A 47 -14.59 -5.53 -16.66
C TYR A 47 -13.64 -5.22 -15.49
N GLN A 48 -14.15 -4.73 -14.37
CA GLN A 48 -13.35 -4.48 -13.17
C GLN A 48 -12.66 -5.75 -12.66
N SER A 49 -13.37 -6.88 -12.63
CA SER A 49 -12.80 -8.18 -12.26
C SER A 49 -11.64 -8.57 -13.18
N TRP A 50 -11.81 -8.42 -14.50
CA TRP A 50 -10.75 -8.65 -15.48
C TRP A 50 -9.52 -7.76 -15.25
N LEU A 51 -9.71 -6.46 -14.99
CA LEU A 51 -8.59 -5.55 -14.68
C LEU A 51 -7.86 -5.97 -13.42
N LYS A 52 -8.59 -6.31 -12.36
CA LYS A 52 -7.98 -6.75 -11.10
C LYS A 52 -7.18 -8.04 -11.28
N ASN A 53 -7.68 -8.99 -12.06
CA ASN A 53 -6.96 -10.22 -12.36
C ASN A 53 -5.66 -9.92 -13.12
N LYS A 54 -5.70 -9.00 -14.10
CA LYS A 54 -4.50 -8.59 -14.85
C LYS A 54 -3.45 -7.89 -13.97
N LEU A 55 -3.90 -7.06 -13.03
CA LEU A 55 -2.98 -6.43 -12.06
C LEU A 55 -2.38 -7.49 -11.12
N ALA A 56 -3.21 -8.40 -10.60
CA ALA A 56 -2.75 -9.49 -9.73
C ALA A 56 -1.82 -10.47 -10.45
N GLU A 57 -1.92 -10.64 -11.78
CA GLU A 57 -0.93 -11.36 -12.58
C GLU A 57 0.42 -10.65 -12.56
N ARG A 58 0.44 -9.33 -12.79
CA ARG A 58 1.67 -8.54 -12.73
C ARG A 58 2.31 -8.52 -11.35
N ASP A 59 1.50 -8.36 -10.31
CA ASP A 59 2.01 -8.36 -8.92
C ASP A 59 2.64 -9.72 -8.59
N ARG A 60 2.03 -10.82 -9.04
CA ARG A 60 2.59 -12.17 -8.89
C ARG A 60 3.90 -12.35 -9.65
N GLU A 61 3.98 -11.85 -10.88
CA GLU A 61 5.25 -11.88 -11.64
C GLU A 61 6.37 -11.12 -10.90
N GLU A 62 6.06 -9.95 -10.32
CA GLU A 62 7.03 -9.18 -9.52
C GLU A 62 7.44 -9.90 -8.23
N GLU A 63 6.51 -10.54 -7.54
CA GLU A 63 6.78 -11.37 -6.37
C GLU A 63 7.64 -12.59 -6.70
N GLU A 64 7.34 -13.29 -7.80
CA GLU A 64 8.11 -14.44 -8.29
C GLU A 64 9.56 -14.04 -8.61
N VAL A 65 9.76 -12.90 -9.28
CA VAL A 65 11.10 -12.35 -9.54
C VAL A 65 11.82 -12.04 -8.23
N ARG A 66 11.13 -11.43 -7.26
CA ARG A 66 11.71 -11.13 -5.95
C ARG A 66 12.11 -12.39 -5.18
N ILE A 67 11.28 -13.43 -5.21
CA ILE A 67 11.57 -14.73 -4.59
C ILE A 67 12.80 -15.36 -5.26
N ALA A 68 12.85 -15.35 -6.60
CA ALA A 68 13.98 -15.91 -7.35
C ALA A 68 15.31 -15.18 -7.05
N LEU A 69 15.27 -13.87 -6.84
CA LEU A 69 16.46 -13.06 -6.49
C LEU A 69 16.83 -13.09 -5.01
N SER A 70 15.85 -13.38 -4.13
CA SER A 70 16.04 -13.36 -2.68
C SER A 70 17.26 -14.15 -2.17
N PRO A 71 17.57 -15.39 -2.62
CA PRO A 71 18.72 -16.12 -2.10
C PRO A 71 20.06 -15.43 -2.41
N PHE A 72 20.18 -14.75 -3.55
CA PHE A 72 21.39 -14.01 -3.90
C PHE A 72 21.57 -12.78 -3.01
N ILE A 73 20.50 -12.01 -2.83
CA ILE A 73 20.51 -10.81 -1.98
C ILE A 73 20.81 -11.19 -0.53
N PHE A 74 20.18 -12.24 0.00
CA PHE A 74 20.45 -12.73 1.35
C PHE A 74 21.89 -13.21 1.49
N ALA A 75 22.40 -14.00 0.55
CA ALA A 75 23.79 -14.46 0.60
C ALA A 75 24.80 -13.30 0.56
N GLU A 76 24.54 -12.25 -0.22
CA GLU A 76 25.38 -11.05 -0.24
C GLU A 76 25.33 -10.29 1.09
N GLN A 77 24.13 -10.09 1.65
CA GLN A 77 23.94 -9.44 2.94
C GLN A 77 24.62 -10.21 4.08
N GLU A 78 24.43 -11.52 4.15
CA GLU A 78 25.05 -12.40 5.14
C GLU A 78 26.58 -12.39 5.04
N ARG A 79 27.13 -12.41 3.82
CA ARG A 79 28.58 -12.27 3.61
C ARG A 79 29.12 -10.95 4.12
N MET A 80 28.42 -9.84 3.84
CA MET A 80 28.82 -8.52 4.32
C MET A 80 28.73 -8.42 5.85
N TYR A 81 27.69 -9.01 6.42
CA TYR A 81 27.46 -9.09 7.87
C TYR A 81 28.58 -9.87 8.58
N LEU A 82 28.87 -11.09 8.15
CA LEU A 82 29.92 -11.92 8.73
C LEU A 82 31.32 -11.29 8.57
N LYS A 83 31.59 -10.64 7.44
CA LYS A 83 32.84 -9.88 7.23
C LYS A 83 32.99 -8.76 8.26
N GLN A 84 31.91 -8.04 8.54
CA GLN A 84 31.93 -6.97 9.53
C GLN A 84 32.15 -7.51 10.95
N ILE A 85 31.46 -8.59 11.34
CA ILE A 85 31.69 -9.25 12.64
C ILE A 85 33.14 -9.73 12.76
N ARG A 86 33.68 -10.33 11.69
CA ARG A 86 35.07 -10.79 11.66
C ARG A 86 36.04 -9.63 11.89
N ARG A 87 35.79 -8.48 11.26
CA ARG A 87 36.57 -7.25 11.45
C ARG A 87 36.52 -6.76 12.90
N ASN A 88 35.33 -6.72 13.52
CA ASN A 88 35.18 -6.30 14.91
C ASN A 88 35.95 -7.24 15.86
N ARG A 89 35.88 -8.56 15.62
CA ARG A 89 36.62 -9.57 16.39
C ARG A 89 38.14 -9.44 16.24
N ASP A 90 38.62 -9.17 15.03
CA ASP A 90 40.05 -8.99 14.78
C ASP A 90 40.56 -7.69 15.43
N TYR A 91 39.74 -6.64 15.42
CA TYR A 91 40.04 -5.39 16.13
C TYR A 91 40.03 -5.55 17.65
N GLU A 92 39.08 -6.30 18.22
CA GLU A 92 39.06 -6.64 19.65
C GLU A 92 40.35 -7.36 20.04
N LYS A 93 40.81 -8.31 19.22
CA LYS A 93 42.06 -9.03 19.44
C LYS A 93 43.27 -8.11 19.47
N GLU A 94 43.34 -7.16 18.53
CA GLU A 94 44.43 -6.18 18.46
C GLU A 94 44.39 -5.23 19.66
N LEU A 95 43.23 -4.65 19.94
CA LEU A 95 43.03 -3.65 20.99
C LEU A 95 43.28 -4.21 22.40
N MET A 96 42.90 -5.47 22.65
CA MET A 96 42.97 -6.09 23.97
C MET A 96 44.26 -6.88 24.23
N THR A 97 45.27 -6.73 23.35
CA THR A 97 46.56 -7.46 23.48
C THR A 97 47.25 -7.19 24.81
N ASP A 98 47.15 -5.96 25.33
CA ASP A 98 47.86 -5.52 26.53
C ASP A 98 47.18 -5.96 27.84
N VAL A 99 45.96 -6.50 27.78
CA VAL A 99 45.19 -6.89 28.96
C VAL A 99 45.50 -8.35 29.33
N PRO A 100 46.10 -8.61 30.51
CA PRO A 100 46.50 -9.97 30.89
C PRO A 100 45.27 -10.85 31.06
N GLY A 101 45.28 -12.03 30.43
CA GLY A 101 44.21 -13.01 30.53
C GLY A 101 42.98 -12.74 29.65
N TRP A 102 42.99 -11.69 28.82
CA TRP A 102 41.86 -11.41 27.92
C TRP A 102 41.69 -12.50 26.87
N LYS A 103 40.47 -13.04 26.76
CA LYS A 103 40.05 -13.96 25.70
C LYS A 103 39.02 -13.27 24.83
N VAL A 104 39.32 -13.18 23.54
CA VAL A 104 38.42 -12.56 22.55
C VAL A 104 37.02 -13.19 22.60
N GLY A 105 35.98 -12.36 22.64
CA GLY A 105 34.58 -12.81 22.73
C GLY A 105 34.14 -13.34 24.10
N HIS A 106 34.94 -13.11 25.15
CA HIS A 106 34.55 -13.36 26.53
C HIS A 106 34.46 -12.04 27.29
N TRP A 107 33.61 -12.01 28.31
CA TRP A 107 33.65 -10.97 29.32
C TRP A 107 34.60 -11.41 30.44
N HIS A 108 35.87 -11.02 30.33
CA HIS A 108 36.95 -11.51 31.19
C HIS A 108 36.98 -13.05 31.24
N ASP A 109 36.68 -13.65 32.39
CA ASP A 109 36.73 -15.10 32.60
C ASP A 109 35.43 -15.83 32.17
N VAL A 110 34.36 -15.09 31.89
CA VAL A 110 33.03 -15.65 31.62
C VAL A 110 32.65 -15.45 30.15
N PRO A 111 32.09 -16.46 29.46
CA PRO A 111 31.55 -16.26 28.12
C PRO A 111 30.38 -15.28 28.14
N VAL A 112 30.25 -14.43 27.12
CA VAL A 112 29.18 -13.42 27.03
C VAL A 112 27.79 -14.06 27.04
N TYR A 113 27.64 -15.21 26.35
CA TYR A 113 26.38 -15.94 26.25
C TYR A 113 26.51 -17.35 26.85
N HIS A 114 25.50 -17.78 27.61
CA HIS A 114 25.37 -19.17 28.05
C HIS A 114 24.83 -20.03 26.89
N ASN A 115 25.72 -20.73 26.19
CA ASN A 115 25.36 -21.50 25.00
C ASN A 115 25.94 -22.92 25.04
N PRO A 116 25.30 -23.86 25.76
CA PRO A 116 25.77 -25.23 25.86
C PRO A 116 25.64 -26.03 24.55
N ARG A 117 24.82 -25.55 23.61
CA ARG A 117 24.54 -26.21 22.32
C ARG A 117 25.41 -25.71 21.17
N GLY A 118 26.21 -24.66 21.38
CA GLY A 118 27.02 -24.06 20.32
C GLY A 118 26.19 -23.47 19.18
N LEU A 119 24.98 -22.98 19.46
CA LEU A 119 24.14 -22.32 18.47
C LEU A 119 24.73 -20.97 18.03
N TRP A 120 24.30 -20.45 16.89
CA TRP A 120 24.62 -19.07 16.53
C TRP A 120 23.94 -18.10 17.50
N CYS A 121 24.69 -17.07 17.93
CA CYS A 121 24.17 -15.97 18.73
C CYS A 121 24.36 -14.68 17.92
N ASP A 122 23.26 -14.05 17.52
CA ASP A 122 23.32 -12.79 16.79
C ASP A 122 23.85 -11.67 17.70
N PRO A 123 24.89 -10.93 17.30
CA PRO A 123 25.36 -9.78 18.05
C PRO A 123 24.31 -8.67 18.13
N ASN A 124 24.35 -7.92 19.22
CA ASN A 124 23.53 -6.73 19.37
C ASN A 124 23.95 -5.64 18.35
N VAL A 125 23.04 -4.72 18.04
CA VAL A 125 23.28 -3.57 17.17
C VAL A 125 24.50 -2.76 17.62
N ASP A 126 24.68 -2.64 18.94
CA ASP A 126 25.81 -1.92 19.53
C ASP A 126 27.14 -2.63 19.32
N GLU A 127 27.14 -3.96 19.35
CA GLU A 127 28.32 -4.79 19.10
C GLU A 127 28.69 -4.76 17.61
N PHE A 128 27.70 -4.74 16.72
CA PHE A 128 27.91 -4.63 15.28
C PHE A 128 28.49 -3.27 14.88
N TYR A 129 27.97 -2.19 15.46
CA TYR A 129 28.35 -0.80 15.17
C TYR A 129 29.37 -0.20 16.14
N ALA A 130 30.08 -1.02 16.93
CA ALA A 130 31.00 -0.59 17.99
C ALA A 130 32.07 0.43 17.54
N HIS A 131 32.50 0.36 16.28
CA HIS A 131 33.52 1.26 15.71
C HIS A 131 32.96 2.51 15.04
N THR A 132 31.66 2.78 15.16
CA THR A 132 31.01 3.91 14.52
C THR A 132 30.55 4.94 15.54
N THR A 133 30.48 6.21 15.12
CA THR A 133 29.90 7.26 15.95
C THR A 133 28.40 7.03 16.14
N ASP A 134 27.86 7.41 17.30
CA ASP A 134 26.43 7.30 17.62
C ASP A 134 25.51 7.88 16.53
N ARG A 135 25.89 9.02 15.94
CA ARG A 135 25.15 9.64 14.83
C ARG A 135 25.02 8.71 13.61
N ILE A 136 26.07 7.98 13.26
CA ILE A 136 26.09 7.06 12.11
C ILE A 136 25.29 5.80 12.46
N ARG A 137 25.44 5.29 13.68
CA ARG A 137 24.65 4.16 14.18
C ARG A 137 23.16 4.45 14.08
N LYS A 138 22.70 5.57 14.66
CA LYS A 138 21.30 6.01 14.66
C LYS A 138 20.72 6.14 13.24
N SER A 139 21.44 6.78 12.33
CA SER A 139 20.99 6.94 10.95
C SER A 139 20.86 5.63 10.18
N ARG A 140 21.66 4.61 10.51
CA ARG A 140 21.62 3.29 9.88
C ARG A 140 20.52 2.39 10.47
N VAL A 141 20.29 2.50 11.77
CA VAL A 141 19.29 1.69 12.50
C VAL A 141 17.88 2.27 12.35
N GLY A 142 17.76 3.57 12.02
CA GLY A 142 16.47 4.24 11.87
C GLY A 142 15.84 4.65 13.21
N VAL A 143 16.67 4.83 14.24
CA VAL A 143 16.30 5.25 15.60
C VAL A 143 16.95 6.58 15.94
#